data_AF-A0A7C6FTK6-F1
#
_entry.id   AF-A0A7C6FTK6-F1
#
_cell.length_a   1.000
_cell.length_b   1.000
_cell.length_c   1.000
_cell.angle_alpha   90.00
_cell.angle_beta   90.00
_cell.angle_gamma   90.00
#
_symmetry.space_group_name_H-M   'P 1'
#
loop_
_entity.id
_entity.type
_entity.pdbx_description
1 polymer ?
#
loop_
_entity_poly.entity_id
_entity_poly.type
_entity_poly.pdbx_seq_one_letter_code
_entity_poly.pdbx_strand_id
1 'polypeptide(L)'
;MTVEERINRIKSDIRITTKLCLERARLYTKSYKETEGQPPVYRRAKALEKILEEMTLAIYDGELIVGNPTSKRVAAPILPEVAWEWYKLFFAKPPEDPNEEGVLTEAEKEEFYEILDYWNGRSLRDVWYTNVPEEYKELEFIVWAQSSGNPNAGYYFAHCCPDFERVLKKGIEGLIADVDEHLSRL
;
A
#
# COMPACT_ATOMS: atom_id res chain seq x y z
N MET A 1 -22.46 -22.65 -16.79
CA MET A 1 -21.01 -22.56 -16.60
C MET A 1 -20.59 -23.58 -15.54
N THR A 2 -19.71 -24.52 -15.88
CA THR A 2 -19.15 -25.50 -14.95
C THR A 2 -18.17 -24.83 -13.98
N VAL A 3 -17.79 -25.54 -12.90
CA VAL A 3 -16.75 -25.05 -11.96
C VAL A 3 -15.44 -24.80 -12.69
N GLU A 4 -15.05 -25.70 -13.58
CA GLU A 4 -13.82 -25.60 -14.36
C GLU A 4 -13.84 -24.40 -15.31
N GLU A 5 -14.95 -24.19 -16.03
CA GLU A 5 -15.14 -23.03 -16.91
C GLU A 5 -15.00 -21.71 -16.14
N ARG A 6 -15.62 -21.62 -14.95
CA ARG A 6 -15.54 -20.43 -14.08
C ARG A 6 -14.10 -20.13 -13.65
N ILE A 7 -13.38 -21.14 -13.16
CA ILE A 7 -12.01 -20.99 -12.69
C ILE A 7 -11.07 -20.61 -13.83
N ASN A 8 -11.21 -21.24 -14.99
CA ASN A 8 -10.39 -20.95 -16.15
C ASN A 8 -10.63 -19.53 -16.68
N ARG A 9 -11.88 -19.05 -16.65
CA ARG A 9 -12.21 -17.66 -16.97
C ARG A 9 -11.51 -16.68 -16.01
N ILE A 10 -11.65 -16.86 -14.70
CA ILE A 10 -11.00 -16.00 -13.70
C ILE A 10 -9.49 -15.98 -13.90
N LYS A 11 -8.86 -17.16 -14.10
CA LYS A 11 -7.42 -17.27 -14.37
C LYS A 11 -7.01 -16.50 -15.63
N SER A 12 -7.80 -16.58 -16.69
CA SER A 12 -7.54 -15.86 -17.94
C SER A 12 -7.61 -14.35 -17.72
N ASP A 13 -8.59 -13.88 -16.95
CA ASP A 13 -8.80 -12.46 -16.71
C ASP A 13 -7.70 -11.81 -15.84
N ILE A 14 -7.03 -12.58 -14.99
CA ILE A 14 -5.95 -12.10 -14.11
C ILE A 14 -4.54 -12.32 -14.68
N ARG A 15 -4.42 -12.83 -15.93
CA ARG A 15 -3.12 -12.94 -16.61
C ARG A 15 -2.54 -11.55 -16.89
N ILE A 16 -1.23 -11.42 -16.68
CA ILE A 16 -0.56 -10.17 -16.29
C ILE A 16 -0.49 -9.14 -17.42
N THR A 17 -0.93 -7.92 -17.11
CA THR A 17 -0.30 -6.66 -17.54
C THR A 17 0.02 -5.87 -16.27
N THR A 18 1.27 -5.47 -16.07
CA THR A 18 1.69 -4.74 -14.87
C THR A 18 1.07 -3.34 -14.88
N LYS A 19 0.25 -3.03 -13.88
CA LYS A 19 -0.38 -1.72 -13.71
C LYS A 19 -0.12 -1.18 -12.31
N LEU A 20 -0.03 0.14 -12.18
CA LEU A 20 -0.03 0.81 -10.87
C LEU A 20 -1.43 1.35 -10.54
N CYS A 21 -1.74 1.39 -9.24
CA CYS A 21 -2.94 2.03 -8.71
C CYS A 21 -2.57 3.14 -7.73
N LEU A 22 -2.93 4.37 -8.07
CA LEU A 22 -2.66 5.55 -7.24
C LEU A 22 -3.69 5.74 -6.13
N GLU A 23 -4.85 5.10 -6.21
CA GLU A 23 -5.99 5.37 -5.32
C GLU A 23 -5.64 5.28 -3.84
N ARG A 24 -4.98 4.18 -3.43
CA ARG A 24 -4.53 4.03 -2.05
C ARG A 24 -3.61 5.19 -1.63
N ALA A 25 -2.61 5.50 -2.45
CA ALA A 25 -1.64 6.54 -2.15
C ALA A 25 -2.29 7.93 -2.06
N ARG A 26 -3.26 8.22 -2.95
CA ARG A 26 -4.08 9.43 -2.94
C ARG A 26 -4.88 9.56 -1.64
N LEU A 27 -5.63 8.53 -1.28
CA LEU A 27 -6.47 8.51 -0.07
C LEU A 27 -5.63 8.59 1.20
N TYR A 28 -4.53 7.84 1.27
CA TYR A 28 -3.60 7.86 2.39
C TYR A 28 -2.98 9.25 2.58
N THR A 29 -2.51 9.86 1.48
CA THR A 29 -1.94 11.21 1.47
C THR A 29 -2.95 12.26 1.90
N LYS A 30 -4.19 12.18 1.39
CA LYS A 30 -5.29 13.07 1.79
C LYS A 30 -5.57 12.98 3.29
N SER A 31 -5.71 11.77 3.83
CA SER A 31 -5.91 11.57 5.28
C SER A 31 -4.73 12.11 6.10
N TYR A 32 -3.50 11.91 5.63
CA TYR A 32 -2.33 12.45 6.31
C TYR A 32 -2.30 13.98 6.33
N LYS A 33 -2.66 14.65 5.23
CA LYS A 33 -2.81 16.12 5.19
C LYS A 33 -3.88 16.62 6.18
N GLU A 34 -5.01 15.91 6.28
CA GLU A 34 -6.12 16.25 7.19
C GLU A 34 -5.78 16.04 8.68
N THR A 35 -4.77 15.21 8.97
CA THR A 35 -4.43 14.78 10.34
C THR A 35 -3.05 15.27 10.80
N GLU A 36 -2.52 16.32 10.17
CA GLU A 36 -1.25 16.92 10.62
C GLU A 36 -1.32 17.39 12.07
N GLY A 37 -0.23 17.22 12.81
CA GLY A 37 -0.15 17.48 14.25
C GLY A 37 -0.70 16.36 15.15
N GLN A 38 -1.37 15.35 14.60
CA GLN A 38 -1.86 14.21 15.38
C GLN A 38 -0.79 13.12 15.59
N PRO A 39 -0.90 12.29 16.64
CA PRO A 39 0.03 11.17 16.87
C PRO A 39 0.07 10.17 15.71
N PRO A 40 1.24 9.57 15.37
CA PRO A 40 1.37 8.67 14.23
C PRO A 40 0.37 7.51 14.19
N VAL A 41 0.05 6.91 15.36
CA VAL A 41 -0.90 5.78 15.41
C VAL A 41 -2.32 6.19 15.01
N TYR A 42 -2.74 7.39 15.41
CA TYR A 42 -4.04 7.96 15.06
C TYR A 42 -4.12 8.28 13.57
N ARG A 43 -3.06 8.88 13.02
CA ARG A 43 -2.97 9.19 11.58
C ARG A 43 -3.08 7.94 10.72
N ARG A 44 -2.41 6.84 11.11
CA ARG A 44 -2.52 5.54 10.43
C ARG A 44 -3.93 4.95 10.51
N ALA A 45 -4.59 5.05 11.66
CA ALA A 45 -5.97 4.60 11.84
C ALA A 45 -6.93 5.38 10.93
N LYS A 46 -6.80 6.72 10.89
CA LYS A 46 -7.60 7.59 10.01
C LYS A 46 -7.32 7.40 8.53
N ALA A 47 -6.08 7.07 8.16
CA ALA A 47 -5.75 6.76 6.78
C ALA A 47 -6.35 5.42 6.33
N LEU A 48 -6.37 4.41 7.21
CA LEU A 48 -7.06 3.14 6.94
C LEU A 48 -8.58 3.34 6.82
N GLU A 49 -9.18 4.08 7.75
CA GLU A 49 -10.60 4.46 7.70
C GLU A 49 -10.96 5.11 6.36
N LYS A 50 -10.23 6.17 5.98
CA LYS A 50 -10.44 6.87 4.70
C LYS A 50 -10.31 5.95 3.48
N ILE A 51 -9.33 5.04 3.48
CA ILE A 51 -9.20 4.07 2.39
C ILE A 51 -10.43 3.17 2.31
N LEU A 52 -10.84 2.56 3.43
CA LEU A 52 -11.95 1.62 3.44
C LEU A 52 -13.30 2.28 3.10
N GLU A 53 -13.46 3.56 3.43
CA GLU A 53 -14.67 4.34 3.12
C GLU A 53 -14.73 4.84 1.66
N GLU A 54 -13.60 5.21 1.07
CA GLU A 54 -13.56 5.90 -0.24
C GLU A 54 -13.02 5.01 -1.38
N MET A 55 -12.44 3.83 -1.12
CA MET A 55 -11.84 2.99 -2.17
C MET A 55 -12.86 2.47 -3.18
N THR A 56 -12.43 2.35 -4.44
CA THR A 56 -13.24 1.73 -5.48
C THR A 56 -13.45 0.25 -5.13
N LEU A 57 -14.72 -0.17 -5.06
CA LEU A 57 -15.09 -1.57 -4.88
C LEU A 57 -15.48 -2.20 -6.21
N ALA A 58 -15.01 -3.43 -6.44
CA ALA A 58 -15.35 -4.20 -7.62
C ALA A 58 -15.65 -5.65 -7.24
N ILE A 59 -16.67 -6.21 -7.90
CA ILE A 59 -16.99 -7.63 -7.88
C ILE A 59 -16.93 -8.11 -9.32
N TYR A 60 -16.04 -9.05 -9.63
CA TYR A 60 -15.87 -9.54 -10.99
C TYR A 60 -16.70 -10.79 -11.26
N ASP A 61 -17.09 -10.99 -12.52
CA ASP A 61 -17.99 -12.08 -12.89
C ASP A 61 -17.40 -13.46 -12.56
N GLY A 62 -18.15 -14.25 -11.79
CA GLY A 62 -17.78 -15.60 -11.36
C GLY A 62 -17.01 -15.67 -10.05
N GLU A 63 -16.70 -14.54 -9.41
CA GLU A 63 -16.11 -14.53 -8.07
C GLU A 63 -17.13 -15.01 -7.03
N LEU A 64 -16.70 -15.95 -6.18
CA LEU A 64 -17.47 -16.40 -5.01
C LEU A 64 -16.93 -15.79 -3.70
N ILE A 65 -15.64 -15.47 -3.69
CA ILE A 65 -14.96 -14.73 -2.63
C ILE A 65 -14.62 -13.38 -3.24
N VAL A 66 -15.14 -12.32 -2.63
CA VAL A 66 -15.02 -10.94 -3.15
C VAL A 66 -14.06 -10.13 -2.30
N GLY A 67 -13.51 -9.08 -2.90
CA GLY A 67 -12.59 -8.16 -2.25
C GLY A 67 -11.47 -7.78 -3.20
N ASN A 68 -11.31 -6.49 -3.47
CA ASN A 68 -10.28 -5.96 -4.35
C ASN A 68 -9.37 -5.00 -3.56
N PRO A 69 -8.03 -5.12 -3.66
CA PRO A 69 -7.12 -4.23 -2.95
C PRO A 69 -6.81 -2.94 -3.70
N THR A 70 -7.21 -2.83 -4.97
CA THR A 70 -6.97 -1.66 -5.82
C THR A 70 -8.16 -1.42 -6.75
N SER A 71 -8.26 -0.21 -7.32
CA SER A 71 -9.29 0.14 -8.31
C SER A 71 -9.14 -0.59 -9.66
N LYS A 72 -8.01 -1.26 -9.89
CA LYS A 72 -7.72 -2.05 -11.10
C LYS A 72 -7.71 -3.54 -10.72
N ARG A 73 -8.16 -4.43 -11.61
CA ARG A 73 -8.31 -5.88 -11.29
C ARG A 73 -6.98 -6.54 -10.89
N VAL A 74 -5.90 -6.19 -11.58
CA VAL A 74 -4.53 -6.61 -11.27
C VAL A 74 -3.65 -5.38 -11.36
N ALA A 75 -3.28 -4.81 -10.20
CA ALA A 75 -2.37 -3.69 -10.11
C ALA A 75 -1.66 -3.67 -8.75
N ALA A 76 -0.50 -3.02 -8.70
CA ALA A 76 0.21 -2.77 -7.46
C ALA A 76 -0.21 -1.41 -6.88
N PRO A 77 -0.62 -1.33 -5.60
CA PRO A 77 -0.79 -0.07 -4.91
C PRO A 77 0.58 0.55 -4.60
N ILE A 78 0.59 1.86 -4.40
CA ILE A 78 1.80 2.62 -4.04
C ILE A 78 1.78 2.92 -2.54
N LEU A 79 2.94 2.78 -1.90
CA LEU A 79 3.14 2.96 -0.45
C LEU A 79 4.11 4.11 -0.18
N PRO A 80 3.78 5.36 -0.56
CA PRO A 80 4.73 6.47 -0.49
C PRO A 80 5.11 6.83 0.96
N GLU A 81 4.29 6.42 1.93
CA GLU A 81 4.59 6.59 3.35
C GLU A 81 5.71 5.69 3.87
N VAL A 82 6.03 4.62 3.13
CA VAL A 82 7.15 3.73 3.46
C VAL A 82 8.43 4.23 2.81
N ALA A 83 8.39 4.41 1.50
CA ALA A 83 9.47 5.02 0.71
C ALA A 83 8.87 5.66 -0.54
N TRP A 84 9.36 6.85 -0.89
CA TRP A 84 8.84 7.63 -2.03
C TRP A 84 9.92 7.88 -3.11
N GLU A 85 11.19 7.98 -2.71
CA GLU A 85 12.26 8.44 -3.60
C GLU A 85 12.53 7.47 -4.76
N TRP A 86 12.53 6.16 -4.49
CA TRP A 86 12.78 5.17 -5.54
C TRP A 86 11.68 5.16 -6.61
N TYR A 87 10.42 5.42 -6.22
CA TYR A 87 9.32 5.60 -7.16
C TYR A 87 9.64 6.80 -8.08
N LYS A 88 10.08 7.91 -7.52
CA LYS A 88 10.46 9.09 -8.31
C LYS A 88 11.61 8.78 -9.27
N LEU A 89 12.65 8.08 -8.82
CA LEU A 89 13.81 7.73 -9.66
C LEU A 89 13.48 6.74 -10.77
N PHE A 90 12.65 5.73 -10.48
CA PHE A 90 12.29 4.69 -11.43
C PHE A 90 11.34 5.24 -12.51
N PHE A 91 10.36 6.06 -12.12
CA PHE A 91 9.35 6.60 -13.03
C PHE A 91 9.72 7.97 -13.65
N ALA A 92 10.82 8.60 -13.21
CA ALA A 92 11.37 9.82 -13.85
C ALA A 92 12.08 9.53 -15.17
N LYS A 93 12.52 8.30 -15.41
CA LYS A 93 13.05 7.92 -16.72
C LYS A 93 11.88 7.69 -17.67
N PRO A 94 11.91 8.23 -18.90
CA PRO A 94 10.97 7.79 -19.92
C PRO A 94 11.12 6.26 -20.06
N PRO A 95 10.03 5.52 -20.24
CA PRO A 95 10.09 4.08 -20.39
C PRO A 95 11.10 3.70 -21.48
N GLU A 96 12.03 2.80 -21.14
CA GLU A 96 13.04 2.32 -22.09
C GLU A 96 12.40 1.31 -23.09
N ASP A 97 11.27 0.71 -22.70
CA ASP A 97 10.46 -0.17 -23.54
C ASP A 97 9.25 0.59 -24.12
N PRO A 98 9.05 0.64 -25.44
CA PRO A 98 7.81 1.15 -26.05
C PRO A 98 6.53 0.45 -25.54
N ASN A 99 6.63 -0.75 -24.97
CA ASN A 99 5.52 -1.47 -24.34
C ASN A 99 5.31 -1.15 -22.85
N GLU A 100 6.18 -0.35 -22.21
CA GLU A 100 5.92 0.24 -20.88
C GLU A 100 4.91 1.41 -20.95
N GLU A 101 4.45 1.78 -22.15
CA GLU A 101 3.22 2.57 -22.33
C GLU A 101 2.06 1.88 -21.60
N GLY A 102 1.60 2.49 -20.49
CA GLY A 102 0.34 2.07 -19.83
C GLY A 102 0.39 1.78 -18.34
N VAL A 103 1.51 2.03 -17.65
CA VAL A 103 1.54 1.90 -16.17
C VAL A 103 0.73 3.01 -15.49
N LEU A 104 0.90 4.26 -15.96
CA LEU A 104 0.16 5.46 -15.56
C LEU A 104 -0.15 6.30 -16.81
N THR A 105 -1.35 6.88 -16.86
CA THR A 105 -1.74 7.93 -17.82
C THR A 105 -1.02 9.25 -17.52
N GLU A 106 -0.99 10.20 -18.46
CA GLU A 106 -0.37 11.52 -18.23
C GLU A 106 -1.00 12.26 -17.04
N ALA A 107 -2.32 12.19 -16.87
CA ALA A 107 -3.00 12.77 -15.72
C ALA A 107 -2.63 12.07 -14.40
N GLU A 108 -2.48 10.74 -14.42
CA GLU A 108 -2.00 9.98 -13.25
C GLU A 108 -0.53 10.32 -12.93
N LYS A 109 0.32 10.68 -13.90
CA LYS A 109 1.72 11.05 -13.64
C LYS A 109 1.83 12.33 -12.82
N GLU A 110 1.08 13.37 -13.16
CA GLU A 110 1.07 14.63 -12.39
C GLU A 110 0.69 14.37 -10.93
N GLU A 111 -0.44 13.71 -10.72
CA GLU A 111 -0.93 13.34 -9.39
C GLU A 111 0.08 12.47 -8.62
N PHE A 112 0.69 11.52 -9.30
CA PHE A 112 1.70 10.65 -8.72
C PHE A 112 2.88 11.44 -8.17
N TYR A 113 3.43 12.40 -8.93
CA TYR A 113 4.54 13.23 -8.44
C TYR A 113 4.11 14.15 -7.29
N GLU A 114 2.92 14.75 -7.34
CA GLU A 114 2.39 15.54 -6.22
C GLU A 114 2.26 14.73 -4.93
N ILE A 115 1.81 13.48 -5.04
CA ILE A 115 1.75 12.55 -3.91
C ILE A 115 3.17 12.32 -3.37
N LEU A 116 4.12 11.93 -4.21
CA LEU A 116 5.49 11.63 -3.77
C LEU A 116 6.15 12.84 -3.10
N ASP A 117 5.94 14.04 -3.63
CA ASP A 117 6.52 15.27 -3.08
C ASP A 117 5.98 15.60 -1.69
N TYR A 118 4.71 15.28 -1.39
CA TYR A 118 4.20 15.39 -0.02
C TYR A 118 4.98 14.50 0.95
N TRP A 119 5.40 13.30 0.52
CA TRP A 119 6.08 12.34 1.39
C TRP A 119 7.57 12.61 1.59
N ASN A 120 8.15 13.57 0.86
CA ASN A 120 9.53 13.99 1.06
C ASN A 120 9.77 14.49 2.50
N GLY A 121 10.67 13.81 3.21
CA GLY A 121 11.01 14.09 4.59
C GLY A 121 10.01 13.55 5.61
N ARG A 122 9.02 12.75 5.18
CA ARG A 122 7.92 12.25 6.02
C ARG A 122 7.80 10.72 6.03
N SER A 123 8.45 10.03 5.09
CA SER A 123 8.31 8.57 4.96
C SER A 123 9.06 7.81 6.05
N LEU A 124 8.72 6.53 6.25
CA LEU A 124 9.46 5.63 7.14
C LEU A 124 10.95 5.58 6.77
N ARG A 125 11.27 5.56 5.47
CA ARG A 125 12.65 5.65 5.00
C ARG A 125 13.31 6.93 5.45
N ASP A 126 12.69 8.09 5.25
CA ASP A 126 13.32 9.37 5.62
C ASP A 126 13.61 9.43 7.12
N VAL A 127 12.64 9.00 7.95
CA VAL A 127 12.84 8.90 9.40
C VAL A 127 13.96 7.93 9.73
N TRP A 128 13.98 6.74 9.13
CA TRP A 128 15.06 5.78 9.33
C TRP A 128 16.43 6.37 8.93
N TYR A 129 16.52 7.03 7.79
CA TYR A 129 17.75 7.60 7.23
C TYR A 129 18.34 8.70 8.13
N THR A 130 17.50 9.47 8.84
CA THR A 130 17.96 10.44 9.85
C THR A 130 18.56 9.80 11.11
N ASN A 131 18.24 8.54 11.39
CA ASN A 131 18.73 7.80 12.55
C ASN A 131 19.96 6.92 12.23
N VAL A 132 20.28 6.71 10.95
CA VAL A 132 21.46 5.96 10.52
C VAL A 132 22.71 6.85 10.62
N PRO A 133 23.76 6.44 11.35
CA PRO A 133 25.05 7.15 11.36
C PRO A 133 25.61 7.35 9.95
N GLU A 134 26.25 8.49 9.72
CA GLU A 134 26.72 8.89 8.38
C GLU A 134 27.60 7.84 7.72
N GLU A 135 28.51 7.23 8.49
CA GLU A 135 29.43 6.17 8.05
C GLU A 135 28.74 4.89 7.53
N TYR A 136 27.45 4.67 7.84
CA TYR A 136 26.71 3.50 7.37
C TYR A 136 25.74 3.80 6.24
N LYS A 137 25.52 5.08 5.90
CA LYS A 137 24.59 5.45 4.82
C LYS A 137 25.04 4.93 3.46
N GLU A 138 26.35 4.88 3.20
CA GLU A 138 26.89 4.30 1.97
C GLU A 138 26.63 2.79 1.82
N LEU A 139 26.35 2.09 2.93
CA LEU A 139 26.02 0.67 2.93
C LEU A 139 24.53 0.40 2.66
N GLU A 140 23.69 1.44 2.62
CA GLU A 140 22.23 1.33 2.48
C GLU A 140 21.81 0.41 1.32
N PHE A 141 22.41 0.64 0.14
CA PHE A 141 22.12 -0.15 -1.05
C PHE A 141 22.61 -1.60 -0.91
N ILE A 142 23.78 -1.82 -0.32
CA ILE A 142 24.36 -3.16 -0.13
C ILE A 142 23.46 -3.98 0.83
N VAL A 143 23.03 -3.36 1.92
CA VAL A 143 22.13 -3.97 2.90
C VAL A 143 20.79 -4.36 2.26
N TRP A 144 20.22 -3.47 1.42
CA TRP A 144 19.01 -3.76 0.65
C TRP A 144 19.23 -4.90 -0.36
N ALA A 145 20.30 -4.85 -1.15
CA ALA A 145 20.61 -5.83 -2.19
C ALA A 145 20.84 -7.25 -1.61
N GLN A 146 21.29 -7.34 -0.36
CA GLN A 146 21.44 -8.60 0.37
C GLN A 146 20.14 -9.09 1.04
N SER A 147 18.98 -8.52 0.68
CA SER A 147 17.66 -8.88 1.21
C SER A 147 17.49 -8.62 2.70
N SER A 148 18.28 -7.71 3.28
CA SER A 148 18.07 -7.26 4.65
C SER A 148 16.85 -6.33 4.67
N GLY A 149 15.83 -6.68 5.47
CA GLY A 149 14.59 -5.90 5.54
C GLY A 149 14.84 -4.48 6.05
N ASN A 150 14.89 -3.52 5.13
CA ASN A 150 14.99 -2.09 5.42
C ASN A 150 13.85 -1.35 4.69
N PRO A 151 13.51 -0.11 5.09
CA PRO A 151 12.39 0.60 4.49
C PRO A 151 12.60 0.96 3.01
N ASN A 152 13.82 0.84 2.45
CA ASN A 152 14.06 1.05 1.02
C ASN A 152 13.37 0.03 0.14
N ALA A 153 13.06 -1.14 0.69
CA ALA A 153 12.33 -2.15 -0.04
C ALA A 153 10.89 -1.70 -0.37
N GLY A 154 10.41 -0.60 0.22
CA GLY A 154 9.14 0.03 -0.16
C GLY A 154 7.90 -0.74 0.28
N TYR A 155 8.04 -1.66 1.23
CA TYR A 155 6.94 -2.44 1.81
C TYR A 155 7.00 -2.48 3.34
N TYR A 156 5.84 -2.68 3.96
CA TYR A 156 5.76 -2.92 5.41
C TYR A 156 6.26 -4.32 5.77
N PHE A 157 6.72 -4.46 7.02
CA PHE A 157 6.95 -5.79 7.60
C PHE A 157 5.62 -6.54 7.69
N ALA A 158 5.56 -7.71 7.04
CA ALA A 158 4.36 -8.54 6.99
C ALA A 158 4.61 -10.01 7.37
N HIS A 159 5.84 -10.36 7.77
CA HIS A 159 6.24 -11.73 8.17
C HIS A 159 5.61 -12.14 9.50
N CYS A 160 4.28 -12.18 9.55
CA CYS A 160 3.47 -12.54 10.69
C CYS A 160 2.27 -13.38 10.24
N CYS A 161 1.71 -14.14 11.18
CA CYS A 161 0.45 -14.84 11.01
C CYS A 161 -0.54 -14.22 12.01
N PRO A 162 -1.50 -13.39 11.54
CA PRO A 162 -2.55 -12.87 12.40
C PRO A 162 -3.38 -13.98 13.05
N ASP A 163 -3.99 -13.69 14.20
CA ASP A 163 -4.90 -14.61 14.87
C ASP A 163 -6.26 -14.66 14.14
N PHE A 164 -6.29 -15.38 13.02
CA PHE A 164 -7.49 -15.56 12.21
C PHE A 164 -8.60 -16.27 12.98
N GLU A 165 -8.25 -17.17 13.91
CA GLU A 165 -9.23 -17.89 14.73
C GLU A 165 -10.01 -16.90 15.61
N ARG A 166 -9.33 -15.96 16.25
CA ARG A 166 -9.98 -14.91 17.03
C ARG A 166 -10.88 -14.05 16.18
N VAL A 167 -10.45 -13.64 14.99
CA VAL A 167 -11.28 -12.85 14.06
C VAL A 167 -12.54 -13.62 13.64
N LEU A 168 -12.40 -14.91 13.28
CA LEU A 168 -13.52 -15.75 12.85
C LEU A 168 -14.51 -16.05 13.98
N LYS A 169 -14.03 -16.17 15.23
CA LYS A 169 -14.87 -16.45 16.40
C LYS A 169 -15.58 -15.22 16.94
N LYS A 170 -14.90 -14.06 16.98
CA LYS A 170 -15.41 -12.84 17.61
C LYS A 170 -16.04 -11.85 16.62
N GLY A 171 -15.66 -11.92 15.34
CA GLY A 171 -15.96 -10.87 14.38
C GLY A 171 -15.28 -9.54 14.76
N ILE A 172 -15.48 -8.51 13.93
CA ILE A 172 -14.92 -7.18 14.19
C ILE A 172 -15.56 -6.54 15.43
N GLU A 173 -16.86 -6.70 15.63
CA GLU A 173 -17.58 -6.18 16.79
C GLU A 173 -17.05 -6.75 18.11
N GLY A 174 -16.75 -8.05 18.16
CA GLY A 174 -16.16 -8.66 19.36
C GLY A 174 -14.72 -8.19 19.61
N LEU A 175 -13.97 -7.82 18.57
CA LEU A 175 -12.64 -7.20 18.75
C LEU A 175 -12.76 -5.76 19.28
N ILE A 176 -13.75 -4.99 18.83
CA ILE A 176 -14.03 -3.65 19.35
C ILE A 176 -14.42 -3.75 20.84
N ALA A 177 -15.30 -4.68 21.21
CA ALA A 177 -15.68 -4.91 22.59
C ALA A 177 -14.47 -5.26 23.49
N ASP A 178 -13.54 -6.10 23.01
CA ASP A 178 -12.31 -6.40 23.74
C ASP A 178 -11.46 -5.13 23.98
N VAL A 179 -11.41 -4.21 23.01
CA VAL A 179 -10.71 -2.93 23.14
C VAL A 179 -11.41 -2.02 24.15
N ASP A 180 -12.73 -1.89 24.07
CA ASP A 180 -13.51 -1.05 24.99
C ASP A 180 -13.43 -1.55 26.43
N GLU A 181 -13.48 -2.88 26.63
CA GLU A 181 -13.29 -3.50 27.94
C GLU A 181 -11.91 -3.16 28.51
N HIS A 182 -10.86 -3.22 27.68
CA HIS A 182 -9.51 -2.84 28.10
C HIS A 182 -9.42 -1.36 28.46
N LEU A 183 -9.98 -0.48 27.64
CA LEU A 183 -9.97 0.97 27.87
C LEU A 183 -10.71 1.35 29.16
N SER A 184 -11.79 0.66 29.52
CA SER A 184 -12.53 0.91 30.77
C SER A 184 -11.74 0.64 32.05
N ARG A 185 -10.59 -0.02 31.94
CA ARG A 185 -9.71 -0.41 33.06
C ARG A 185 -8.47 0.47 33.18
N LEU A 186 -8.24 1.40 32.24
CA LEU A 186 -7.14 2.37 32.26
C LEU A 186 -7.56 3.63 33.03
#